data_AF-A0A9N9K3Y7-F1
#
_entry.id   AF-A0A9N9K3Y7-F1
#
_cell.length_a   1.000
_cell.length_b   1.000
_cell.length_c   1.000
_cell.angle_alpha   90.00
_cell.angle_beta   90.00
_cell.angle_gamma   90.00
#
_symmetry.space_group_name_H-M   'P 1'
#
loop_
_entity.id
_entity.type
_entity.pdbx_description
1 polymer ?
#
loop_
_entity_poly.entity_id
_entity_poly.type
_entity_poly.pdbx_seq_one_letter_code
_entity_poly.pdbx_strand_id
1 'polypeptide(L)'
;QQNDSWDSQSEISTTPSMSISNCGRSNQQLPYDINKSNQLLLEGIIEGGASLSLVDAKKFKEFIYSINNLYHVPSRRKLSYNVLDEVHMNIQTSINKFLYKSLWITIATDGWTNIHQDHFVNFMAIGKD
;
A
#
# COMPACT_ATOMS: atom_id res chain seq x y z
N GLN A 1 -53.86 49.98 4.99
CA GLN A 1 -54.73 49.26 4.04
C GLN A 1 -53.79 48.65 2.99
N GLN A 2 -53.86 47.33 2.82
CA GLN A 2 -53.13 46.58 1.80
C GLN A 2 -53.47 47.09 0.39
N ASN A 3 -52.54 46.93 -0.55
CA ASN A 3 -52.79 46.14 -1.76
C ASN A 3 -51.52 45.98 -2.60
N ASP A 4 -51.26 44.73 -2.95
CA ASP A 4 -50.30 44.22 -3.92
C ASP A 4 -50.70 44.58 -5.36
N SER A 5 -49.75 44.38 -6.30
CA SER A 5 -49.94 43.70 -7.59
C SER A 5 -49.49 44.46 -8.85
N TRP A 6 -48.33 44.00 -9.36
CA TRP A 6 -47.99 43.66 -10.75
C TRP A 6 -48.39 44.58 -11.92
N ASP A 7 -47.38 45.21 -12.52
CA ASP A 7 -47.41 45.68 -13.91
C ASP A 7 -46.39 44.89 -14.77
N SER A 8 -46.80 44.65 -16.00
CA SER A 8 -46.23 43.70 -16.94
C SER A 8 -45.27 44.33 -17.97
N GLN A 9 -44.40 43.47 -18.50
CA GLN A 9 -43.78 43.47 -19.84
C GLN A 9 -42.58 44.39 -20.15
N SER A 10 -41.47 43.75 -20.53
CA SER A 10 -41.00 43.79 -21.94
C SER A 10 -39.87 42.77 -22.19
N GLU A 11 -40.03 41.99 -23.25
CA GLU A 11 -39.06 41.02 -23.76
C GLU A 11 -37.96 41.75 -24.55
N ILE A 12 -36.69 41.41 -24.29
CA ILE A 12 -35.59 41.65 -25.23
C ILE A 12 -34.78 40.37 -25.39
N SER A 13 -34.80 39.86 -26.61
CA SER A 13 -34.05 38.74 -27.15
C SER A 13 -32.54 38.99 -27.17
N THR A 14 -31.74 38.08 -26.61
CA THR A 14 -30.31 37.99 -26.97
C THR A 14 -29.74 36.58 -26.72
N THR A 15 -29.49 35.88 -27.84
CA THR A 15 -28.51 34.79 -28.11
C THR A 15 -28.43 33.55 -27.18
N PRO A 16 -28.44 32.32 -27.72
CA PRO A 16 -28.14 31.14 -26.93
C PRO A 16 -26.64 31.09 -26.64
N SER A 17 -26.25 31.30 -25.38
CA SER A 17 -24.91 30.91 -24.92
C SER A 17 -24.86 29.38 -24.91
N MET A 18 -23.98 28.78 -25.71
CA MET A 18 -23.63 27.38 -25.57
C MET A 18 -23.20 27.15 -24.11
N SER A 19 -24.00 26.40 -23.35
CA SER A 19 -23.55 25.90 -22.08
C SER A 19 -22.40 24.95 -22.36
N ILE A 20 -21.19 25.32 -21.94
CA ILE A 20 -20.16 24.33 -21.67
C ILE A 20 -20.78 23.46 -20.59
N SER A 21 -21.36 22.33 -20.98
CA SER A 21 -21.68 21.25 -20.07
C SER A 21 -20.35 20.87 -19.45
N ASN A 22 -20.10 21.37 -18.24
CA ASN A 22 -19.04 20.92 -17.39
C ASN A 22 -19.40 19.46 -17.08
N CYS A 23 -18.99 18.55 -17.97
CA CYS A 23 -18.96 17.13 -17.70
C CYS A 23 -17.96 16.99 -16.57
N GLY A 24 -18.47 17.07 -15.34
CA GLY A 24 -17.72 16.75 -14.16
C GLY A 24 -17.23 15.33 -14.33
N ARG A 25 -15.98 15.18 -14.79
CA ARG A 25 -15.17 14.05 -14.38
C ARG A 25 -15.14 14.17 -12.87
N SER A 26 -16.00 13.39 -12.21
CA SER A 26 -15.72 12.98 -10.86
C SER A 26 -14.31 12.36 -10.94
N ASN A 27 -13.31 13.11 -10.48
CA ASN A 27 -12.07 12.51 -10.04
C ASN A 27 -12.49 11.61 -8.88
N GLN A 28 -12.90 10.39 -9.19
CA GLN A 28 -12.95 9.31 -8.21
C GLN A 28 -11.49 9.01 -7.88
N GLN A 29 -10.89 9.87 -7.06
CA GLN A 29 -9.61 9.58 -6.45
C GLN A 29 -9.86 8.35 -5.59
N LEU A 30 -9.29 7.22 -5.99
CA LEU A 30 -9.38 5.97 -5.23
C LEU A 30 -9.01 6.27 -3.78
N PRO A 31 -9.76 5.73 -2.80
CA PRO A 31 -9.47 5.98 -1.40
C PRO A 31 -8.03 5.56 -1.11
N TYR A 32 -7.25 6.50 -0.58
CA TYR A 32 -5.85 6.26 -0.23
C TYR A 32 -5.77 5.24 0.90
N ASP A 33 -5.29 4.03 0.59
CA ASP A 33 -5.17 2.93 1.55
C ASP A 33 -3.77 2.91 2.19
N ILE A 34 -3.72 3.40 3.43
CA ILE A 34 -2.51 3.42 4.25
C ILE A 34 -2.04 2.00 4.60
N ASN A 35 -2.96 1.06 4.82
CA ASN A 35 -2.61 -0.30 5.21
C ASN A 35 -1.96 -1.01 4.03
N LYS A 36 -2.53 -0.86 2.83
CA LYS A 36 -1.91 -1.40 1.62
C LYS A 36 -0.53 -0.81 1.37
N SER A 37 -0.37 0.50 1.58
CA SER A 37 0.93 1.17 1.46
C SER A 37 1.96 0.63 2.46
N ASN A 38 1.57 0.40 3.72
CA ASN A 38 2.44 -0.18 4.73
C ASN A 38 2.84 -1.62 4.41
N GLN A 39 1.90 -2.41 3.87
CA GLN A 39 2.17 -3.77 3.44
C GLN A 39 3.21 -3.80 2.33
N LEU A 40 3.03 -2.97 1.28
CA LEU A 40 3.97 -2.86 0.17
C LEU A 40 5.35 -2.38 0.62
N LEU A 41 5.41 -1.42 1.55
CA LEU A 41 6.67 -0.98 2.14
C LEU A 41 7.38 -2.13 2.85
N LEU A 42 6.67 -2.93 3.64
CA LEU A 42 7.24 -4.05 4.37
C LEU A 42 7.70 -5.17 3.41
N GLU A 43 6.86 -5.53 2.45
CA GLU A 43 7.20 -6.51 1.40
C GLU A 43 8.46 -6.09 0.65
N GLY A 44 8.58 -4.83 0.24
CA GLY A 44 9.77 -4.32 -0.44
C GLY A 44 11.03 -4.31 0.43
N ILE A 45 10.90 -4.06 1.74
CA ILE A 45 12.03 -4.18 2.68
C ILE A 45 12.49 -5.65 2.78
N ILE A 46 11.55 -6.59 2.88
CA ILE A 46 11.84 -8.03 2.97
C ILE A 46 12.48 -8.53 1.67
N GLU A 47 11.89 -8.21 0.53
CA GLU A 47 12.38 -8.60 -0.80
C GLU A 47 13.78 -8.03 -1.08
N GLY A 48 14.02 -6.78 -0.68
CA GLY A 48 15.33 -6.13 -0.81
C GLY A 48 16.36 -6.54 0.24
N GLY A 49 16.01 -7.39 1.21
CA GLY A 49 16.89 -7.74 2.33
C GLY A 49 17.33 -6.54 3.17
N ALA A 50 16.52 -5.47 3.18
CA ALA A 50 16.84 -4.23 3.87
C ALA A 50 16.51 -4.33 5.37
N SER A 51 17.24 -3.57 6.19
CA SER A 51 16.93 -3.48 7.62
C SER A 51 15.62 -2.71 7.83
N LEU A 52 14.76 -3.20 8.74
CA LEU A 52 13.59 -2.46 9.22
C LEU A 52 13.96 -1.09 9.84
N SER A 53 15.23 -0.87 10.20
CA SER A 53 15.70 0.43 10.65
C SER A 53 15.62 1.54 9.60
N LEU A 54 15.54 1.18 8.31
CA LEU A 54 15.38 2.11 7.20
C LEU A 54 14.20 3.07 7.40
N VAL A 55 13.10 2.58 7.96
CA VAL A 55 11.87 3.36 8.15
C VAL A 55 12.00 4.43 9.24
N ASP A 56 12.99 4.32 10.12
CA ASP A 56 13.28 5.31 11.14
C ASP A 56 14.27 6.38 10.63
N ALA A 57 14.99 6.11 9.54
CA ALA A 57 15.99 7.00 9.00
C ALA A 57 15.36 8.32 8.50
N LYS A 58 15.90 9.45 8.97
CA LYS A 58 15.37 10.79 8.67
C LYS A 58 15.29 11.06 7.16
N LYS A 59 16.36 10.75 6.42
CA LYS A 59 16.40 10.95 4.96
C LYS A 59 15.43 10.07 4.20
N PHE A 60 15.18 8.86 4.69
CA PHE A 60 14.18 7.98 4.10
C PHE A 60 12.76 8.55 4.30
N LYS A 61 12.45 9.07 5.49
CA LYS A 61 11.17 9.75 5.76
C LYS A 61 10.99 10.99 4.89
N GLU A 62 12.03 11.83 4.78
CA GLU A 62 12.02 13.01 3.89
C GLU A 62 11.80 12.61 2.43
N PHE A 63 12.46 11.55 1.96
CA PHE A 63 12.29 11.01 0.62
C PHE A 63 10.84 10.56 0.37
N ILE A 64 10.27 9.75 1.25
CA ILE A 64 8.89 9.29 1.11
C ILE A 64 7.90 10.46 1.17
N TYR A 65 8.12 11.41 2.07
CA TYR A 65 7.28 12.61 2.17
C TYR A 65 7.34 13.48 0.91
N SER A 66 8.48 13.52 0.23
CA SER A 66 8.63 14.22 -1.05
C SER A 66 7.85 13.56 -2.20
N ILE A 67 7.58 12.25 -2.11
CA ILE A 67 6.79 11.49 -3.09
C ILE A 67 5.29 11.60 -2.78
N ASN A 68 4.92 11.43 -1.52
CA ASN A 68 3.52 11.50 -1.07
C ASN A 68 3.45 12.11 0.33
N ASN A 69 3.02 13.37 0.38
CA ASN A 69 2.89 14.13 1.64
C ASN A 69 1.75 13.64 2.55
N LEU A 70 0.80 12.84 2.04
CA LEU A 70 -0.28 12.25 2.83
C LEU A 70 0.19 10.97 3.54
N TYR A 71 1.22 10.31 3.02
CA TYR A 71 1.74 9.09 3.63
C TYR A 71 2.74 9.38 4.75
N HIS A 72 2.47 8.80 5.91
CA HIS A 72 3.39 8.85 7.05
C HIS A 72 3.99 7.47 7.24
N VAL A 73 5.30 7.38 7.03
CA VAL A 73 6.05 6.12 7.20
C VAL A 73 5.82 5.59 8.63
N PRO A 74 5.36 4.34 8.78
CA PRO A 74 5.14 3.75 10.09
C PRO A 74 6.47 3.60 10.85
N SER A 75 6.39 3.64 12.18
CA SER A 75 7.56 3.31 13.00
C SER A 75 7.93 1.84 12.84
N ARG A 76 9.21 1.51 13.05
CA ARG A 76 9.68 0.12 13.07
C ARG A 76 8.82 -0.78 13.96
N ARG A 77 8.47 -0.31 15.15
CA ARG A 77 7.59 -1.04 16.08
C ARG A 77 6.24 -1.35 15.43
N LYS A 78 5.61 -0.37 14.77
CA LYS A 78 4.32 -0.58 14.11
C LYS A 78 4.41 -1.58 12.96
N LEU A 79 5.51 -1.54 12.19
CA LEU A 79 5.75 -2.55 11.14
C LEU A 79 5.95 -3.94 11.72
N SER A 80 6.81 -4.08 12.73
CA SER A 80 7.13 -5.38 13.34
C SER A 80 5.97 -6.04 14.08
N TYR A 81 5.11 -5.27 14.74
CA TYR A 81 4.04 -5.85 15.57
C TYR A 81 2.69 -5.99 14.87
N ASN A 82 2.35 -5.11 13.92
CA ASN A 82 1.00 -5.11 13.35
C ASN A 82 1.00 -5.56 11.88
N VAL A 83 1.95 -5.05 11.08
CA VAL A 83 1.96 -5.27 9.64
C VAL A 83 2.67 -6.60 9.30
N LEU A 84 3.68 -6.96 10.08
CA LEU A 84 4.45 -8.19 9.88
C LEU A 84 3.60 -9.45 10.03
N ASP A 85 2.68 -9.49 11.00
CA ASP A 85 1.81 -10.65 11.21
C ASP A 85 0.92 -10.92 9.99
N GLU A 86 0.35 -9.88 9.39
CA GLU A 86 -0.48 -9.99 8.19
C GLU A 86 0.35 -10.47 6.98
N VAL A 87 1.51 -9.84 6.75
CA VAL A 87 2.43 -10.25 5.66
C VAL A 87 2.90 -11.69 5.87
N HIS A 88 3.23 -12.06 7.10
CA HIS A 88 3.65 -13.41 7.45
C HIS A 88 2.54 -14.43 7.17
N MET A 89 1.30 -14.16 7.57
CA MET A 89 0.16 -15.04 7.27
C MET A 89 -0.06 -15.21 5.76
N ASN A 90 0.09 -14.14 4.98
CA ASN A 90 -0.05 -14.18 3.53
C ASN A 90 1.06 -15.03 2.87
N ILE A 91 2.30 -14.86 3.31
CA ILE A 91 3.45 -15.66 2.86
C ILE A 91 3.25 -17.13 3.26
N GLN A 92 2.88 -17.41 4.50
CA GLN A 92 2.62 -18.77 4.99
C GLN A 92 1.50 -19.46 4.20
N THR A 93 0.43 -18.74 3.89
CA THR A 93 -0.66 -19.24 3.04
C THR A 93 -0.17 -19.58 1.64
N SER A 94 0.74 -18.76 1.09
CA SER A 94 1.34 -18.99 -0.22
C SER A 94 2.27 -20.21 -0.20
N ILE A 95 3.08 -20.36 0.84
CA ILE A 95 3.92 -21.54 1.08
C ILE A 95 3.05 -22.79 1.18
N ASN A 96 1.97 -22.77 1.97
CA ASN A 96 1.07 -23.92 2.08
C ASN A 96 0.49 -24.32 0.72
N LYS A 97 0.06 -23.35 -0.09
CA LYS A 97 -0.41 -23.62 -1.46
C LYS A 97 0.68 -24.27 -2.33
N PHE A 98 1.91 -23.77 -2.25
CA PHE A 98 3.07 -24.36 -2.92
C PHE A 98 3.28 -25.81 -2.48
N LEU A 99 3.27 -26.09 -1.17
CA LEU A 99 3.46 -27.44 -0.63
C LEU A 99 2.35 -28.41 -1.07
N TYR A 100 1.09 -27.96 -1.11
CA TYR A 100 -0.03 -28.81 -1.53
C TYR A 100 -0.07 -29.11 -3.03
N LYS A 101 0.45 -28.19 -3.86
CA LYS A 101 0.46 -28.34 -5.32
C LYS A 101 1.69 -29.08 -5.84
N SER A 102 2.79 -29.01 -5.11
CA SER A 102 4.07 -29.60 -5.51
C SER A 102 3.95 -31.12 -5.61
N LEU A 103 4.30 -31.68 -6.77
CA LEU A 103 4.37 -33.13 -6.98
C LEU A 103 5.48 -33.77 -6.12
N TRP A 104 6.55 -33.03 -5.92
CA TRP A 104 7.69 -33.42 -5.11
C TRP A 104 8.31 -32.16 -4.48
N ILE A 105 8.95 -32.35 -3.33
CA ILE A 105 9.68 -31.30 -2.62
C ILE A 105 11.04 -31.86 -2.27
N THR A 106 12.09 -31.14 -2.64
CA THR A 106 13.46 -31.34 -2.17
C THR A 106 13.75 -30.35 -1.05
N ILE A 107 14.29 -30.84 0.06
CA ILE A 107 14.76 -30.00 1.16
C ILE A 107 16.29 -29.98 1.09
N ALA A 108 16.85 -28.82 0.81
CA ALA A 108 18.28 -28.57 0.97
C ALA A 108 18.54 -28.03 2.37
N THR A 109 19.58 -28.52 3.03
CA THR A 109 19.98 -28.07 4.36
C THR A 109 21.43 -27.64 4.35
N ASP A 110 21.71 -26.53 5.02
CA ASP A 110 23.05 -26.05 5.30
C ASP A 110 23.18 -25.79 6.79
N GLY A 111 24.35 -26.06 7.34
CA GLY A 111 24.63 -25.81 8.74
C GLY A 111 26.02 -25.22 8.90
N TRP A 112 26.14 -24.23 9.76
CA TRP A 112 27.43 -23.64 10.13
C TRP A 112 27.43 -23.24 11.60
N THR A 113 28.64 -23.12 12.16
CA THR A 113 28.86 -22.55 13.48
C THR A 113 29.54 -21.21 13.30
N ASN A 114 29.02 -20.16 13.93
CA ASN A 114 29.64 -18.84 13.85
C ASN A 114 30.88 -18.75 14.78
N ILE A 115 31.59 -17.62 14.71
CA ILE A 115 32.75 -17.34 15.57
C ILE A 115 32.42 -17.26 17.07
N HIS A 116 31.14 -17.11 17.42
CA HIS A 116 30.63 -17.10 18.79
C HIS A 116 30.16 -18.49 19.26
N GLN A 117 30.41 -19.54 18.48
CA GLN A 117 29.99 -20.92 18.74
C GLN A 117 28.46 -21.13 18.71
N ASP A 118 27.71 -20.19 18.13
CA ASP A 118 26.30 -20.41 17.84
C ASP A 118 26.14 -21.31 16.63
N HIS A 119 25.30 -22.33 16.75
CA HIS A 119 24.99 -23.28 15.69
C HIS A 119 23.76 -22.83 14.90
N PHE A 120 23.90 -22.73 13.58
CA PHE A 120 22.82 -22.40 12.66
C PHE A 120 22.56 -23.56 11.72
N VAL A 121 21.29 -23.79 11.41
CA VAL A 121 20.84 -24.73 10.40
C VAL A 121 19.76 -24.03 9.60
N ASN A 122 19.94 -23.91 8.28
CA ASN A 122 18.83 -23.51 7.42
C ASN A 122 18.24 -24.71 6.68
N PHE A 123 17.01 -24.49 6.25
CA PHE A 123 16.24 -25.38 5.41
C PHE A 123 15.74 -24.56 4.23
N MET A 124 15.97 -25.05 3.02
CA MET A 124 15.42 -24.50 1.79
C MET A 124 14.55 -25.57 1.14
N ALA A 125 13.27 -25.27 0.97
CA ALA A 125 12.35 -26.15 0.25
C ALA A 125 12.29 -25.73 -1.22
N ILE A 126 12.58 -26.67 -2.11
CA ILE A 126 12.58 -26.50 -3.56
C ILE A 126 11.59 -27.51 -4.14
N GLY A 127 10.65 -27.05 -4.96
CA GLY A 127 9.60 -27.87 -5.53
C GLY A 127 9.14 -27.28 -6.85
N LYS A 128 8.43 -28.08 -7.64
CA LYS A 128 7.83 -27.61 -8.89
C LYS A 128 6.39 -27.17 -8.62
N ASP A 129 6.12 -25.88 -8.84
CA ASP A 129 4.78 -25.30 -8.92
C ASP A 129 3.93 -25.90 -10.06
#